data_AF-A0AAP2PZP5-F1
#
_entry.id   AF-A0AAP2PZP5-F1
#
_cell.length_a   1.000
_cell.length_b   1.000
_cell.length_c   1.000
_cell.angle_alpha   90.00
_cell.angle_beta   90.00
_cell.angle_gamma   90.00
#
_symmetry.space_group_name_H-M   'P 1'
#
loop_
_entity.id
_entity.type
_entity.pdbx_description
1 polymer ?
#
loop_
_entity_poly.entity_id
_entity_poly.type
_entity_poly.pdbx_seq_one_letter_code
_entity_poly.pdbx_strand_id
1 'polypeptide(L)'
;MFESLWLQLQHPNTQWVLAGTLLLGTASGVLGSFVLLRKQSLIGDAMAHSALPGVCLAFLFTGQKSLPFFLLGAALAGLLGTFCIQLIPRLSKTKEDSAIGIVLSVFFGVGIILLTYIQQQGAGSQSGLDSFLFGQAASLVRQDIILIAGISAALLLLCIVFFKEFTLITFDLAFAKGLGIPVRFLNGLLACLIVCAVVIGLQTVGVILMAAMLITPAIAARYWTERLTGMIVIAGITGGVSGVAGTLLSTTMKGMATGPLMILSATLLFLVSMICAPKRGLAAKAIRLMRLRRRTSREQVLLAIYEQYEKKNLCVTVESVRKKRRLSPSLCLKALNDLEQERCIERIENGVWQITSKGIEKGYHTALKQRMYEVYLMHEMELANIESDQDCFDPDRLPRETRERLYSLLKLYGRMPELRKVSHDAEKGQIANEF
;
A
#
# COMPACT_ATOMS: atom_id res chain seq x y z
N MET A 1 -35.78 2.06 -2.40
CA MET A 1 -34.38 2.51 -2.25
C MET A 1 -33.80 3.04 -3.56
N PHE A 2 -33.91 2.34 -4.69
CA PHE A 2 -33.47 2.87 -6.00
C PHE A 2 -34.31 4.05 -6.50
N GLU A 3 -35.64 4.02 -6.37
CA GLU A 3 -36.50 5.15 -6.76
C GLU A 3 -36.30 6.39 -5.89
N SER A 4 -36.08 6.22 -4.57
CA SER A 4 -35.75 7.32 -3.66
C SER A 4 -34.38 7.93 -3.99
N LEU A 5 -33.41 7.13 -4.43
CA LEU A 5 -32.11 7.60 -4.92
C LEU A 5 -32.27 8.38 -6.24
N TRP A 6 -33.11 7.89 -7.14
CA TRP A 6 -33.42 8.54 -8.41
C TRP A 6 -34.10 9.91 -8.22
N LEU A 7 -35.08 9.99 -7.32
CA LEU A 7 -35.72 11.26 -6.92
C LEU A 7 -34.73 12.22 -6.24
N GLN A 8 -33.84 11.71 -5.39
CA GLN A 8 -32.82 12.55 -4.74
C GLN A 8 -31.76 13.10 -5.71
N LEU A 9 -31.40 12.33 -6.74
CA LEU A 9 -30.49 12.75 -7.82
C LEU A 9 -31.11 13.82 -8.72
N GLN A 10 -32.45 13.94 -8.75
CA GLN A 10 -33.14 14.99 -9.51
C GLN A 10 -33.16 16.35 -8.77
N HIS A 11 -32.85 16.38 -7.46
CA HIS A 11 -32.77 17.65 -6.75
C HIS A 11 -31.52 18.44 -7.16
N PRO A 12 -31.67 19.71 -7.59
CA PRO A 12 -30.55 20.52 -8.05
C PRO A 12 -29.43 20.65 -7.02
N ASN A 13 -29.76 20.91 -5.74
CA ASN A 13 -28.76 21.04 -4.69
C ASN A 13 -27.93 19.77 -4.49
N THR A 14 -28.54 18.59 -4.57
CA THR A 14 -27.82 17.32 -4.44
C THR A 14 -26.79 17.16 -5.57
N GLN A 15 -27.14 17.51 -6.81
CA GLN A 15 -26.22 17.45 -7.95
C GLN A 15 -25.04 18.40 -7.79
N TRP A 16 -25.30 19.63 -7.33
CA TRP A 16 -24.24 20.60 -7.05
C TRP A 16 -23.29 20.09 -5.96
N VAL A 17 -23.83 19.57 -4.84
CA VAL A 17 -23.00 19.06 -3.74
C VAL A 17 -22.19 17.85 -4.18
N LEU A 18 -22.78 16.92 -4.95
CA LEU A 18 -22.07 15.77 -5.50
C LEU A 18 -20.93 16.17 -6.44
N ALA A 19 -21.14 17.17 -7.30
CA ALA A 19 -20.10 17.69 -8.17
C ALA A 19 -18.96 18.33 -7.35
N GLY A 20 -19.30 19.10 -6.31
CA GLY A 20 -18.34 19.71 -5.41
C GLY A 20 -17.50 18.69 -4.64
N THR A 21 -18.14 17.68 -4.04
CA THR A 21 -17.43 16.64 -3.27
C THR A 21 -16.64 15.68 -4.15
N LEU A 22 -17.09 15.42 -5.38
CA LEU A 22 -16.32 14.68 -6.38
C LEU A 22 -15.03 15.45 -6.73
N LEU A 23 -15.14 16.72 -7.12
CA LEU A 23 -13.99 17.54 -7.49
C LEU A 23 -13.02 17.71 -6.32
N LEU A 24 -13.54 18.02 -5.14
CA LEU A 24 -12.73 18.13 -3.93
C LEU A 24 -12.02 16.81 -3.59
N GLY A 25 -12.75 15.68 -3.66
CA GLY A 25 -12.20 14.35 -3.41
C GLY A 25 -11.10 14.00 -4.40
N THR A 26 -11.29 14.32 -5.68
CA THR A 26 -10.26 14.12 -6.71
C THR A 26 -9.03 14.99 -6.46
N ALA A 27 -9.20 16.29 -6.20
CA ALA A 27 -8.10 17.21 -5.92
C ALA A 27 -7.32 16.78 -4.67
N SER A 28 -8.02 16.35 -3.62
CA SER A 28 -7.42 15.86 -2.38
C SER A 28 -6.62 14.57 -2.61
N GLY A 29 -7.13 13.62 -3.38
CA GLY A 29 -6.39 12.38 -3.71
C GLY A 29 -5.15 12.65 -4.57
N VAL A 30 -5.23 13.58 -5.52
CA VAL A 30 -4.10 13.99 -6.37
C VAL A 30 -3.00 14.66 -5.53
N LEU A 31 -3.34 15.69 -4.75
CA LEU A 31 -2.38 16.40 -3.90
C LEU A 31 -1.84 15.49 -2.79
N GLY A 32 -2.69 14.66 -2.21
CA GLY A 32 -2.33 13.66 -1.22
C GLY A 32 -1.29 12.67 -1.70
N SER A 33 -1.26 12.37 -3.00
CA SER A 33 -0.23 11.51 -3.58
C SER A 33 1.17 12.10 -3.44
N PHE A 34 1.32 13.41 -3.66
CA PHE A 34 2.61 14.10 -3.46
C PHE A 34 2.97 14.19 -1.98
N VAL A 35 2.01 14.50 -1.11
CA VAL A 35 2.21 14.58 0.34
C VAL A 35 2.68 13.24 0.91
N LEU A 36 2.06 12.13 0.48
CA LEU A 36 2.43 10.79 0.91
C LEU A 36 3.85 10.43 0.47
N LEU A 37 4.21 10.69 -0.79
CA LEU A 37 5.53 10.35 -1.32
C LEU A 37 6.67 11.15 -0.71
N ARG A 38 6.38 12.40 -0.33
CA ARG A 38 7.33 13.26 0.40
C ARG A 38 7.45 12.91 1.89
N LYS A 39 6.73 11.89 2.37
CA LYS A 39 6.66 11.49 3.80
C LYS A 39 6.15 12.62 4.70
N GLN A 40 5.30 13.48 4.15
CA GLN A 40 4.78 14.68 4.82
C GLN A 40 3.30 14.53 5.22
N SER A 41 2.86 13.30 5.52
CA SER A 41 1.45 12.99 5.78
C SER A 41 0.83 13.85 6.90
N LEU A 42 1.60 14.19 7.94
CA LEU A 42 1.12 14.99 9.07
C LEU A 42 0.99 16.49 8.76
N ILE A 43 1.54 16.97 7.64
CA ILE A 43 1.44 18.39 7.27
C ILE A 43 -0.03 18.76 6.99
N GLY A 44 -0.79 17.86 6.35
CA GLY A 44 -2.23 18.05 6.09
C GLY A 44 -3.03 18.37 7.36
N ASP A 45 -2.74 17.64 8.43
CA ASP A 45 -3.38 17.79 9.73
C ASP A 45 -3.01 19.12 10.40
N ALA A 46 -1.71 19.44 10.44
CA ALA A 46 -1.25 20.72 10.98
C ALA A 46 -1.85 21.92 10.23
N MET A 47 -1.98 21.86 8.90
CA MET A 47 -2.61 22.95 8.12
C MET A 47 -4.09 23.12 8.45
N ALA A 48 -4.83 22.04 8.67
CA ALA A 48 -6.25 22.11 9.02
C ALA A 48 -6.47 22.78 10.38
N HIS A 49 -5.64 22.42 11.37
CA HIS A 49 -5.69 23.03 12.70
C HIS A 49 -5.11 24.45 12.73
N SER A 50 -4.11 24.75 11.90
CA SER A 50 -3.63 26.13 11.70
C SER A 50 -4.65 27.03 11.02
N ALA A 51 -5.57 26.48 10.23
CA ALA A 51 -6.64 27.25 9.60
C ALA A 51 -7.71 27.71 10.60
N LEU A 52 -7.98 26.95 11.66
CA LEU A 52 -9.02 27.23 12.67
C LEU A 52 -8.93 28.64 13.29
N PRO A 53 -7.77 29.09 13.85
CA PRO A 53 -7.66 30.46 14.37
C PRO A 53 -7.85 31.51 13.27
N GLY A 54 -7.47 31.22 12.03
CA GLY A 54 -7.70 32.11 10.88
C GLY A 54 -9.18 32.32 10.57
N VAL A 55 -9.99 31.26 10.61
CA VAL A 55 -11.45 31.34 10.44
C VAL A 55 -12.08 32.15 11.58
N CYS A 56 -11.66 31.92 12.82
CA CYS A 56 -12.18 32.64 13.98
C CYS A 56 -11.85 34.14 13.91
N LEU A 57 -10.62 34.49 13.53
CA LEU A 57 -10.22 35.89 13.32
C LEU A 57 -11.01 36.53 12.18
N ALA A 58 -11.21 35.83 11.07
CA ALA A 58 -12.03 36.34 9.96
C ALA A 58 -13.47 36.65 10.40
N PHE A 59 -14.07 35.80 11.24
CA PHE A 59 -15.38 36.06 11.82
C PHE A 59 -15.39 37.27 12.75
N LEU A 60 -14.38 37.41 13.63
CA LEU A 60 -14.29 38.56 14.54
C LEU A 60 -14.15 39.89 13.80
N PHE A 61 -13.42 39.92 12.67
CA PHE A 61 -13.25 41.14 11.88
C PHE A 61 -14.48 41.49 11.03
N THR A 62 -15.14 40.49 10.43
CA THR A 62 -16.25 40.74 9.50
C THR A 62 -17.61 40.80 10.18
N GLY A 63 -17.78 40.11 11.31
CA GLY A 63 -19.06 39.97 12.01
C GLY A 63 -20.15 39.25 11.21
N GLN A 64 -19.82 38.70 10.03
CA GLN A 64 -20.78 38.09 9.10
C GLN A 64 -20.32 36.69 8.68
N LYS A 65 -21.28 35.78 8.52
CA LYS A 65 -21.05 34.44 7.94
C LYS A 65 -20.85 34.58 6.43
N SER A 66 -19.61 34.79 6.01
CA SER A 66 -19.23 34.92 4.61
C SER A 66 -18.09 33.96 4.27
N LEU A 67 -18.38 33.00 3.39
CA LEU A 67 -17.42 31.96 3.04
C LEU A 67 -16.10 32.49 2.48
N PRO A 68 -16.07 33.49 1.57
CA PRO A 68 -14.81 33.98 1.01
C PRO A 68 -13.85 34.52 2.07
N PHE A 69 -14.37 35.22 3.09
CA PHE A 69 -13.55 35.76 4.16
C PHE A 69 -13.04 34.66 5.10
N PHE A 70 -13.87 33.64 5.38
CA PHE A 70 -13.44 32.47 6.15
C PHE A 70 -12.33 31.71 5.44
N LEU A 71 -12.47 31.47 4.12
CA LEU A 71 -11.44 30.83 3.31
C LEU A 71 -10.15 31.66 3.26
N LEU A 72 -10.26 32.99 3.15
CA LEU A 72 -9.09 33.87 3.16
C LEU A 72 -8.36 33.84 4.50
N GLY A 73 -9.08 33.97 5.62
CA GLY A 73 -8.49 33.89 6.95
C GLY A 73 -7.86 32.53 7.23
N ALA A 74 -8.56 31.45 6.85
CA ALA A 74 -8.07 30.08 6.92
C ALA A 74 -6.79 29.87 6.09
N ALA A 75 -6.76 30.39 4.86
CA ALA A 75 -5.60 30.29 3.98
C ALA A 75 -4.40 31.07 4.52
N LEU A 76 -4.60 32.30 5.01
CA LEU A 76 -3.52 33.10 5.61
C LEU A 76 -2.94 32.44 6.86
N ALA A 77 -3.79 31.95 7.75
CA ALA A 77 -3.33 31.26 8.96
C ALA A 77 -2.69 29.90 8.66
N GLY A 78 -3.22 29.16 7.67
CA GLY A 78 -2.61 27.93 7.17
C GLY A 78 -1.24 28.17 6.55
N LEU A 79 -1.09 29.19 5.71
CA LEU A 79 0.21 29.58 5.13
C LEU A 79 1.19 30.02 6.22
N LEU A 80 0.75 30.80 7.19
CA LEU A 80 1.56 31.18 8.36
C LEU A 80 2.02 29.93 9.13
N GLY A 81 1.11 28.98 9.37
CA GLY A 81 1.43 27.69 9.99
C GLY A 81 2.48 26.91 9.20
N THR A 82 2.32 26.77 7.88
CA THR A 82 3.32 26.10 7.02
C THR A 82 4.68 26.80 7.04
N PHE A 83 4.69 28.13 7.07
CA PHE A 83 5.91 28.91 7.17
C PHE A 83 6.62 28.66 8.50
N CYS A 84 5.89 28.65 9.62
CA CYS A 84 6.41 28.31 10.94
C CYS A 84 7.00 26.89 10.97
N ILE A 85 6.31 25.90 10.41
CA ILE A 85 6.78 24.51 10.32
C ILE A 85 8.11 24.43 9.56
N GLN A 86 8.29 25.21 8.51
CA GLN A 86 9.54 25.24 7.74
C GLN A 86 10.66 26.05 8.41
N LEU A 87 10.30 27.06 9.20
CA LEU A 87 11.25 27.97 9.84
C LEU A 87 11.86 27.37 11.12
N ILE A 88 11.07 26.68 11.93
CA ILE A 88 11.50 26.12 13.22
C ILE A 88 12.72 25.18 13.08
N PRO A 89 12.73 24.18 12.18
CA PRO A 89 13.88 23.29 11.98
C PRO A 89 15.10 23.99 11.38
N ARG A 90 14.91 25.16 10.75
CA ARG A 90 16.03 25.96 10.21
C ARG A 90 16.71 26.80 11.30
N LEU A 91 15.94 27.28 12.27
CA LEU A 91 16.43 28.11 13.37
C LEU A 91 16.83 27.29 14.62
N SER A 92 16.42 26.03 14.71
CA SER A 92 16.64 25.18 15.89
C SER A 92 17.05 23.75 15.50
N LYS A 93 17.62 23.01 16.44
CA LYS A 93 17.99 21.58 16.25
C LYS A 93 16.80 20.62 16.35
N THR A 94 15.56 21.12 16.18
CA THR A 94 14.35 20.32 16.29
C THR A 94 14.05 19.57 14.98
N LYS A 95 13.49 18.37 15.09
CA LYS A 95 13.08 17.58 13.93
C LYS A 95 11.81 18.17 13.31
N GLU A 96 11.63 18.00 11.99
CA GLU A 96 10.44 18.49 11.28
C GLU A 96 9.13 17.98 11.91
N ASP A 97 9.06 16.70 12.28
CA ASP A 97 7.87 16.12 12.94
C ASP A 97 7.55 16.80 14.28
N SER A 98 8.57 17.18 15.05
CA SER A 98 8.39 17.92 16.30
C SER A 98 7.90 19.35 16.05
N ALA A 99 8.41 20.01 15.01
CA ALA A 99 7.94 21.33 14.61
C ALA A 99 6.47 21.31 14.17
N ILE A 100 6.05 20.29 13.42
CA ILE A 100 4.64 20.05 13.06
C ILE A 100 3.79 19.96 14.33
N GLY A 101 4.18 19.14 15.31
CA GLY A 101 3.44 18.98 16.57
C GLY A 101 3.34 20.25 17.42
N ILE A 102 4.39 21.07 17.47
CA ILE A 102 4.39 22.35 18.18
C ILE A 102 3.42 23.33 17.51
N VAL A 103 3.53 23.51 16.19
CA VAL A 103 2.66 24.44 15.43
C VAL A 103 1.21 24.00 15.51
N LEU A 104 0.94 22.71 15.34
CA LEU A 104 -0.37 22.08 15.52
C LEU A 104 -0.98 22.47 16.88
N SER A 105 -0.25 22.21 17.97
CA SER A 105 -0.75 22.41 19.34
C SER A 105 -1.01 23.89 19.65
N VAL A 106 -0.10 24.78 19.25
CA VAL A 106 -0.22 26.23 19.52
C VAL A 106 -1.38 26.83 18.73
N PHE A 107 -1.46 26.59 17.42
CA PHE A 107 -2.52 27.14 16.60
C PHE A 107 -3.88 26.59 16.99
N PHE A 108 -3.96 25.29 17.30
CA PHE A 108 -5.20 24.70 17.78
C PHE A 108 -5.63 25.31 19.12
N GLY A 109 -4.72 25.44 20.09
CA GLY A 109 -5.00 26.08 21.38
C GLY A 109 -5.49 27.53 21.23
N VAL A 110 -4.80 28.34 20.41
CA VAL A 110 -5.22 29.72 20.10
C VAL A 110 -6.60 29.72 19.44
N GLY A 111 -6.83 28.82 18.48
CA GLY A 111 -8.09 28.71 17.79
C GLY A 111 -9.26 28.33 18.71
N ILE A 112 -9.06 27.40 19.66
CA ILE A 112 -10.08 27.02 20.64
C ILE A 112 -10.38 28.18 21.62
N ILE A 113 -9.37 28.95 22.04
CA ILE A 113 -9.58 30.15 22.86
C ILE A 113 -10.45 31.16 22.11
N LEU A 114 -10.13 31.43 20.84
CA LEU A 114 -10.91 32.34 20.00
C LEU A 114 -12.34 31.84 19.78
N LEU A 115 -12.50 30.55 19.50
CA LEU A 115 -13.81 29.92 19.33
C LEU A 115 -14.66 30.04 20.59
N THR A 116 -14.09 29.74 21.76
CA THR A 116 -14.77 29.83 23.06
C THR A 116 -15.21 31.27 23.35
N TYR A 117 -14.34 32.23 23.06
CA TYR A 117 -14.65 33.66 23.21
C TYR A 117 -15.83 34.09 22.33
N ILE A 118 -15.85 33.67 21.06
CA ILE A 118 -16.95 33.95 20.12
C ILE A 118 -18.27 33.33 20.61
N GLN A 119 -18.21 32.09 21.11
CA GLN A 119 -19.39 31.38 21.61
C GLN A 119 -20.01 32.07 22.84
N GLN A 120 -19.18 32.62 23.73
CA GLN A 120 -19.64 33.29 24.96
C GLN A 120 -20.26 34.68 24.72
N GLN A 121 -19.95 35.36 23.62
CA GLN A 121 -20.49 36.70 23.32
C GLN A 121 -21.93 36.72 22.78
N GLY A 122 -22.67 35.60 22.83
CA GLY A 122 -24.06 35.53 22.34
C GLY A 122 -24.20 35.43 20.81
N ALA A 123 -23.10 35.58 20.07
CA ALA A 123 -23.03 35.33 18.62
C ALA A 123 -22.73 33.85 18.27
N GLY A 124 -22.56 32.97 19.27
CA GLY A 124 -22.19 31.56 19.07
C GLY A 124 -23.09 30.81 18.10
N SER A 125 -24.42 30.94 18.25
CA SER A 125 -25.40 30.30 17.37
C SER A 125 -25.46 30.90 15.97
N GLN A 126 -25.07 32.17 15.80
CA GLN A 126 -25.05 32.84 14.49
C GLN A 126 -23.73 32.61 13.73
N SER A 127 -22.66 32.26 14.44
CA SER A 127 -21.34 32.08 13.84
C SER A 127 -21.28 30.86 12.92
N GLY A 128 -22.06 29.80 13.22
CA GLY A 128 -22.09 28.58 12.41
C GLY A 128 -20.75 27.83 12.33
N LEU A 129 -19.82 28.14 13.25
CA LEU A 129 -18.47 27.60 13.27
C LEU A 129 -18.47 26.11 13.60
N ASP A 130 -19.34 25.62 14.49
CA ASP A 130 -19.40 24.19 14.81
C ASP A 130 -19.75 23.34 13.58
N SER A 131 -20.74 23.79 12.78
CA SER A 131 -21.07 23.17 11.49
C SER A 131 -19.91 23.21 10.49
N PHE A 132 -19.08 24.25 10.53
CA PHE A 132 -17.89 24.37 9.70
C PHE A 132 -16.76 23.44 10.15
N LEU A 133 -16.55 23.30 11.47
CA LEU A 133 -15.50 22.46 12.05
C LEU A 133 -15.76 20.97 11.85
N PHE A 134 -17.01 20.53 12.01
CA PHE A 134 -17.41 19.13 11.85
C PHE A 134 -17.72 18.73 10.40
N GLY A 135 -17.79 19.70 9.49
CA GLY A 135 -18.07 19.47 8.07
C GLY A 135 -19.54 19.12 7.84
N GLN A 136 -20.29 20.03 7.23
CA GLN A 136 -21.69 19.83 6.87
C GLN A 136 -21.93 20.29 5.44
N ALA A 137 -21.80 19.38 4.49
CA ALA A 137 -22.05 19.68 3.08
C ALA A 137 -23.53 20.04 2.81
N ALA A 138 -24.46 19.64 3.70
CA ALA A 138 -25.85 20.07 3.67
C ALA A 138 -26.05 21.58 3.91
N SER A 139 -25.07 22.25 4.52
CA SER A 139 -25.11 23.70 4.77
C SER A 139 -24.58 24.55 3.60
N LEU A 140 -24.11 23.91 2.52
CA LEU A 140 -23.53 24.58 1.36
C LEU A 140 -24.60 25.22 0.49
N VAL A 141 -24.36 26.47 0.12
CA VAL A 141 -25.18 27.21 -0.84
C VAL A 141 -24.56 27.07 -2.24
N ARG A 142 -25.34 27.32 -3.29
CA ARG A 142 -24.88 27.29 -4.69
C ARG A 142 -23.59 28.08 -4.93
N GLN A 143 -23.45 29.26 -4.31
CA GLN A 143 -22.25 30.10 -4.44
C GLN A 143 -21.00 29.42 -3.85
N ASP A 144 -21.14 28.75 -2.71
CA ASP A 144 -20.05 28.01 -2.06
C ASP A 144 -19.54 26.88 -2.97
N ILE A 145 -20.46 26.17 -3.62
CA ILE A 145 -20.14 25.05 -4.50
C ILE A 145 -19.40 25.53 -5.75
N ILE A 146 -19.81 26.64 -6.34
CA ILE A 146 -19.11 27.23 -7.50
C ILE A 146 -17.67 27.61 -7.10
N LEU A 147 -17.49 28.17 -5.89
CA LEU A 147 -16.19 28.50 -5.33
C LEU A 147 -15.31 27.25 -5.14
N ILE A 148 -15.84 26.22 -4.47
CA ILE A 148 -15.14 24.95 -4.22
C ILE A 148 -14.77 24.27 -5.54
N ALA A 149 -15.69 24.23 -6.50
CA ALA A 149 -15.46 23.64 -7.82
C ALA A 149 -14.40 24.41 -8.61
N GLY A 150 -14.47 25.75 -8.62
CA GLY A 150 -13.51 26.62 -9.28
C GLY A 150 -12.09 26.48 -8.72
N ILE A 151 -11.96 26.49 -7.39
CA ILE A 151 -10.66 26.29 -6.73
C ILE A 151 -10.16 24.86 -6.96
N SER A 152 -11.00 23.83 -6.79
CA SER A 152 -10.59 22.43 -7.03
C SER A 152 -10.11 22.22 -8.48
N ALA A 153 -10.80 22.80 -9.46
CA ALA A 153 -10.40 22.74 -10.86
C ALA A 153 -9.06 23.46 -11.08
N ALA A 154 -8.86 24.64 -10.48
CA ALA A 154 -7.59 25.37 -10.54
C ALA A 154 -6.44 24.57 -9.89
N LEU A 155 -6.67 23.90 -8.75
CA LEU A 155 -5.68 23.03 -8.09
C LEU A 155 -5.28 21.86 -8.98
N LEU A 156 -6.26 21.20 -9.61
CA LEU A 156 -6.01 20.09 -10.54
C LEU A 156 -5.25 20.57 -11.77
N LEU A 157 -5.64 21.71 -12.35
CA LEU A 157 -4.95 22.32 -13.49
C LEU A 157 -3.49 22.64 -13.16
N LEU A 158 -3.24 23.28 -12.02
CA LEU A 158 -1.88 23.59 -11.56
C LEU A 158 -1.06 22.32 -11.32
N CYS A 159 -1.67 21.26 -10.76
CA CYS A 159 -1.00 19.96 -10.61
C CYS A 159 -0.61 19.35 -11.96
N ILE A 160 -1.45 19.50 -12.99
CA ILE A 160 -1.18 18.98 -14.34
C ILE A 160 -0.07 19.79 -15.00
N VAL A 161 -0.15 21.13 -14.93
CA VAL A 161 0.84 22.04 -15.53
C VAL A 161 2.22 21.83 -14.92
N PHE A 162 2.31 21.77 -13.58
CA PHE A 162 3.57 21.58 -12.86
C PHE A 162 3.88 20.10 -12.55
N PHE A 163 3.27 19.16 -13.28
CA PHE A 163 3.40 17.73 -12.98
C PHE A 163 4.86 17.26 -13.05
N LYS A 164 5.61 17.72 -14.05
CA LYS A 164 7.02 17.31 -14.25
C LYS A 164 7.90 17.82 -13.12
N GLU A 165 7.69 19.08 -12.74
CA GLU A 165 8.40 19.79 -11.69
C GLU A 165 8.12 19.18 -10.32
N PHE A 166 6.85 18.92 -9.99
CA PHE A 166 6.46 18.28 -8.73
C PHE A 166 6.96 16.84 -8.64
N THR A 167 6.98 16.11 -9.77
CA THR A 167 7.59 14.77 -9.81
C THR A 167 9.07 14.85 -9.47
N LEU A 168 9.81 15.77 -10.08
CA LEU A 168 11.24 15.89 -9.92
C LEU A 168 11.63 16.24 -8.47
N ILE A 169 11.00 17.26 -7.89
CA ILE A 169 11.29 17.66 -6.50
C ILE A 169 10.84 16.61 -5.47
N THR A 170 9.95 15.69 -5.84
CA THR A 170 9.48 14.63 -4.94
C THR A 170 10.47 13.46 -4.90
N PHE A 171 11.09 13.11 -6.03
CA PHE A 171 12.00 11.96 -6.13
C PHE A 171 13.48 12.33 -6.00
N ASP A 172 13.90 13.48 -6.52
CA ASP A 172 15.29 13.92 -6.48
C ASP A 172 15.43 15.45 -6.42
N LEU A 173 15.55 15.98 -5.19
CA LEU A 173 15.78 17.40 -4.96
C LEU A 173 17.17 17.86 -5.42
N ALA A 174 18.19 17.00 -5.42
CA ALA A 174 19.56 17.38 -5.77
C ALA A 174 19.69 17.55 -7.28
N PHE A 175 19.13 16.61 -8.05
CA PHE A 175 19.05 16.68 -9.50
C PHE A 175 18.21 17.88 -9.96
N ALA A 176 17.08 18.16 -9.31
CA ALA A 176 16.27 19.35 -9.61
C ALA A 176 17.06 20.66 -9.42
N LYS A 177 17.90 20.76 -8.37
CA LYS A 177 18.78 21.91 -8.16
C LYS A 177 19.88 22.01 -9.22
N GLY A 178 20.46 20.88 -9.64
CA GLY A 178 21.47 20.84 -10.70
C GLY A 178 20.94 21.31 -12.06
N LEU A 179 19.65 21.10 -12.33
CA LEU A 179 18.96 21.59 -13.52
C LEU A 179 18.57 23.08 -13.46
N GLY A 180 18.86 23.79 -12.36
CA GLY A 180 18.51 25.21 -12.20
C GLY A 180 17.03 25.47 -11.92
N ILE A 181 16.24 24.44 -11.61
CA ILE A 181 14.81 24.58 -11.32
C ILE A 181 14.63 25.30 -9.97
N PRO A 182 13.70 26.27 -9.85
CA PRO A 182 13.49 27.03 -8.61
C PRO A 182 12.78 26.19 -7.53
N VAL A 183 13.52 25.26 -6.90
CA VAL A 183 13.00 24.30 -5.90
C VAL A 183 12.31 24.99 -4.72
N ARG A 184 12.79 26.17 -4.29
CA ARG A 184 12.15 26.94 -3.20
C ARG A 184 10.74 27.39 -3.57
N PHE A 185 10.59 27.93 -4.79
CA PHE A 185 9.29 28.37 -5.30
C PHE A 185 8.33 27.19 -5.45
N LEU A 186 8.77 26.09 -6.06
CA LEU A 186 7.91 24.92 -6.28
C LEU A 186 7.46 24.26 -4.98
N ASN A 187 8.34 24.18 -3.98
CA ASN A 187 7.95 23.69 -2.65
C ASN A 187 6.92 24.60 -1.98
N GLY A 188 7.08 25.93 -2.10
CA GLY A 188 6.11 26.91 -1.62
C GLY A 188 4.78 26.82 -2.35
N LEU A 189 4.82 26.64 -3.68
CA LEU A 189 3.63 26.45 -4.51
C LEU A 189 2.88 25.18 -4.13
N LEU A 190 3.59 24.04 -4.01
CA LEU A 190 2.96 22.79 -3.59
C LEU A 190 2.36 22.90 -2.18
N ALA A 191 3.07 23.52 -1.23
CA ALA A 191 2.53 23.78 0.10
C ALA A 191 1.26 24.65 0.04
N CYS A 192 1.27 25.72 -0.76
CA CYS A 192 0.11 26.58 -0.98
C CYS A 192 -1.08 25.82 -1.57
N LEU A 193 -0.85 24.97 -2.60
CA LEU A 193 -1.89 24.13 -3.19
C LEU A 193 -2.54 23.21 -2.15
N ILE A 194 -1.74 22.61 -1.24
CA ILE A 194 -2.27 21.74 -0.20
C ILE A 194 -3.03 22.56 0.86
N VAL A 195 -2.54 23.74 1.26
CA VAL A 195 -3.29 24.65 2.15
C VAL A 195 -4.64 24.98 1.52
N CYS A 196 -4.66 25.40 0.26
CA CYS A 196 -5.89 25.71 -0.45
C CYS A 196 -6.85 24.51 -0.48
N ALA A 197 -6.35 23.30 -0.77
CA ALA A 197 -7.15 22.07 -0.78
C ALA A 197 -7.75 21.75 0.59
N VAL A 198 -6.95 21.88 1.66
CA VAL A 198 -7.42 21.69 3.04
C VAL A 198 -8.51 22.69 3.34
N VAL A 199 -8.26 23.99 3.08
CA VAL A 199 -9.15 25.10 3.39
C VAL A 199 -10.52 24.99 2.72
N ILE A 200 -10.56 24.68 1.41
CA ILE A 200 -11.85 24.49 0.72
C ILE A 200 -12.60 23.24 1.20
N GLY A 201 -11.86 22.21 1.65
CA GLY A 201 -12.46 20.97 2.11
C GLY A 201 -12.94 21.01 3.56
N LEU A 202 -12.47 21.99 4.36
CA LEU A 202 -12.88 22.19 5.75
C LEU A 202 -14.41 22.21 5.88
N GLN A 203 -15.10 22.95 5.01
CA GLN A 203 -16.55 23.11 5.10
C GLN A 203 -17.34 21.84 4.75
N THR A 204 -16.85 21.06 3.77
CA THR A 204 -17.51 19.85 3.28
C THR A 204 -17.27 18.63 4.17
N VAL A 205 -16.03 18.47 4.63
CA VAL A 205 -15.54 17.24 5.27
C VAL A 205 -15.24 17.47 6.74
N GLY A 206 -14.84 18.68 7.13
CA GLY A 206 -14.48 19.03 8.50
C GLY A 206 -12.96 19.10 8.72
N VAL A 207 -12.54 19.85 9.74
CA VAL A 207 -11.12 20.14 10.03
C VAL A 207 -10.32 18.87 10.27
N ILE A 208 -10.76 18.04 11.21
CA ILE A 208 -10.06 16.81 11.62
C ILE A 208 -10.02 15.79 10.48
N LEU A 209 -11.10 15.79 9.69
CA LEU A 209 -11.42 14.78 8.70
C LEU A 209 -10.72 15.05 7.36
N MET A 210 -10.37 16.31 7.07
CA MET A 210 -9.69 16.68 5.83
C MET A 210 -8.31 16.04 5.68
N ALA A 211 -7.53 15.90 6.75
CA ALA A 211 -6.24 15.24 6.70
C ALA A 211 -6.37 13.77 6.24
N ALA A 212 -7.38 13.07 6.78
CA ALA A 212 -7.67 11.70 6.38
C ALA A 212 -8.12 11.60 4.91
N MET A 213 -8.94 12.54 4.44
CA MET A 213 -9.41 12.59 3.04
C MET A 213 -8.26 12.87 2.05
N LEU A 214 -7.24 13.62 2.48
CA LEU A 214 -6.03 13.85 1.69
C LEU A 214 -5.17 12.58 1.59
N ILE A 215 -4.97 11.87 2.70
CA ILE A 215 -3.96 10.79 2.79
C ILE A 215 -4.53 9.43 2.35
N THR A 216 -5.75 9.09 2.77
CA THR A 216 -6.33 7.74 2.61
C THR A 216 -6.44 7.30 1.15
N PRO A 217 -6.93 8.13 0.20
CA PRO A 217 -7.01 7.75 -1.21
C PRO A 217 -5.63 7.53 -1.84
N ALA A 218 -4.64 8.32 -1.42
CA ALA A 218 -3.25 8.18 -1.88
C ALA A 218 -2.61 6.89 -1.39
N ILE A 219 -2.85 6.50 -0.13
CA ILE A 219 -2.38 5.21 0.39
C ILE A 219 -3.08 4.06 -0.35
N ALA A 220 -4.39 4.14 -0.56
CA ALA A 220 -5.14 3.14 -1.30
C ALA A 220 -4.55 2.93 -2.71
N ALA A 221 -4.27 4.02 -3.44
CA ALA A 221 -3.67 3.97 -4.77
C ALA A 221 -2.26 3.35 -4.78
N ARG A 222 -1.47 3.57 -3.73
CA ARG A 222 -0.09 3.04 -3.58
C ARG A 222 -0.02 1.51 -3.52
N TYR A 223 -1.12 0.83 -3.21
CA TYR A 223 -1.21 -0.64 -3.26
C TYR A 223 -1.34 -1.18 -4.70
N TRP A 224 -1.96 -0.41 -5.60
CA TRP A 224 -2.26 -0.85 -6.96
C TRP A 224 -1.14 -0.57 -7.96
N THR A 225 -0.34 0.47 -7.74
CA THR A 225 0.68 0.90 -8.72
C THR A 225 1.96 1.40 -8.07
N GLU A 226 3.04 1.25 -8.82
CA GLU A 226 4.39 1.73 -8.47
C GLU A 226 4.80 2.96 -9.28
N ARG A 227 4.02 3.30 -10.33
CA ARG A 227 4.25 4.48 -11.16
C ARG A 227 3.48 5.68 -10.61
N LEU A 228 4.14 6.83 -10.47
CA LEU A 228 3.54 8.06 -9.96
C LEU A 228 2.28 8.47 -10.73
N THR A 229 2.33 8.47 -12.07
CA THR A 229 1.20 8.86 -12.91
C THR A 229 -0.02 7.99 -12.64
N GLY A 230 0.18 6.67 -12.53
CA GLY A 230 -0.91 5.75 -12.16
C GLY A 230 -1.42 6.00 -10.74
N MET A 231 -0.52 6.34 -9.81
CA MET A 231 -0.89 6.57 -8.41
C MET A 231 -1.79 7.81 -8.28
N ILE A 232 -1.45 8.89 -8.97
CA ILE A 232 -2.23 10.14 -8.95
C ILE A 232 -3.63 9.92 -9.53
N VAL A 233 -3.72 9.23 -10.67
CA VAL A 233 -5.01 8.95 -11.31
C VAL A 233 -5.88 8.06 -10.43
N ILE A 234 -5.33 6.96 -9.91
CA ILE A 234 -6.07 6.06 -9.03
C ILE A 234 -6.48 6.78 -7.73
N ALA A 235 -5.59 7.58 -7.13
CA ALA A 235 -5.89 8.34 -5.91
C ALA A 235 -6.98 9.40 -6.13
N GLY A 236 -6.93 10.09 -7.27
CA GLY A 236 -7.97 11.03 -7.67
C GLY A 236 -9.32 10.33 -7.86
N ILE A 237 -9.35 9.21 -8.56
CA ILE A 237 -10.58 8.42 -8.75
C ILE A 237 -11.11 7.90 -7.41
N THR A 238 -10.27 7.29 -6.58
CA THR A 238 -10.71 6.75 -5.28
C THR A 238 -11.20 7.85 -4.35
N GLY A 239 -10.55 9.02 -4.35
CA GLY A 239 -10.97 10.18 -3.57
C GLY A 239 -12.28 10.79 -4.07
N GLY A 240 -12.47 10.89 -5.39
CA GLY A 240 -13.74 11.35 -5.96
C GLY A 240 -14.89 10.38 -5.69
N VAL A 241 -14.64 9.07 -5.86
CA VAL A 241 -15.62 8.02 -5.59
C VAL A 241 -16.00 7.98 -4.11
N SER A 242 -15.06 8.14 -3.18
CA SER A 242 -15.39 8.25 -1.75
C SER A 242 -16.16 9.52 -1.42
N GLY A 243 -15.85 10.64 -2.10
CA GLY A 243 -16.62 11.87 -1.95
C GLY A 243 -18.08 11.70 -2.36
N VAL A 244 -18.32 11.12 -3.54
CA VAL A 244 -19.67 10.82 -4.04
C VAL A 244 -20.37 9.80 -3.16
N ALA A 245 -19.72 8.68 -2.84
CA ALA A 245 -20.31 7.62 -2.03
C ALA A 245 -20.71 8.13 -0.64
N GLY A 246 -19.83 8.88 0.03
CA GLY A 246 -20.12 9.47 1.34
C GLY A 246 -21.27 10.47 1.30
N THR A 247 -21.33 11.29 0.24
CA THR A 247 -22.42 12.26 0.05
C THR A 247 -23.76 11.56 -0.16
N LEU A 248 -23.81 10.55 -1.05
CA LEU A 248 -25.04 9.77 -1.31
C LEU A 248 -25.53 8.99 -0.09
N LEU A 249 -24.60 8.44 0.70
CA LEU A 249 -24.95 7.77 1.96
C LEU A 249 -25.55 8.78 2.96
N SER A 250 -25.00 9.98 3.05
CA SER A 250 -25.50 11.03 3.93
C SER A 250 -26.90 11.52 3.53
N THR A 251 -27.20 11.62 2.24
CA THR A 251 -28.55 12.01 1.78
C THR A 251 -29.61 10.92 2.01
N THR A 252 -29.17 9.65 2.05
CA THR A 252 -30.07 8.51 2.29
C THR A 252 -30.33 8.29 3.78
N MET A 253 -29.33 8.52 4.64
CA MET A 253 -29.40 8.31 6.08
C MET A 253 -29.64 9.65 6.81
N LYS A 254 -30.88 9.89 7.24
CA LYS A 254 -31.25 11.12 7.96
C LYS A 254 -30.40 11.34 9.21
N GLY A 255 -29.82 12.54 9.35
CA GLY A 255 -29.10 12.98 10.55
C GLY A 255 -27.60 12.67 10.59
N MET A 256 -27.02 12.06 9.54
CA MET A 256 -25.58 11.77 9.49
C MET A 256 -24.78 12.87 8.81
N ALA A 257 -23.68 13.32 9.43
CA ALA A 257 -22.77 14.30 8.84
C ALA A 257 -22.04 13.74 7.61
N THR A 258 -21.88 14.58 6.59
CA THR A 258 -21.32 14.20 5.28
C THR A 258 -19.83 13.85 5.37
N GLY A 259 -19.07 14.60 6.16
CA GLY A 259 -17.63 14.40 6.32
C GLY A 259 -17.23 13.02 6.84
N PRO A 260 -17.75 12.56 7.99
CA PRO A 260 -17.47 11.22 8.52
C PRO A 260 -17.81 10.11 7.53
N LEU A 261 -18.93 10.22 6.80
CA LEU A 261 -19.34 9.21 5.81
C LEU A 261 -18.42 9.18 4.59
N MET A 262 -17.92 10.34 4.13
CA MET A 262 -16.88 10.38 3.09
C MET A 262 -15.63 9.60 3.52
N ILE A 263 -15.19 9.74 4.77
CA ILE A 263 -13.99 9.04 5.25
C ILE A 263 -14.23 7.56 5.50
N LEU A 264 -15.40 7.18 6.01
CA LEU A 264 -15.75 5.76 6.13
C LEU A 264 -15.75 5.10 4.75
N SER A 265 -16.27 5.76 3.73
CA SER A 265 -16.23 5.25 2.36
C SER A 265 -14.80 5.19 1.79
N ALA A 266 -13.97 6.21 2.03
CA ALA A 266 -12.55 6.20 1.64
C ALA A 266 -11.77 5.08 2.35
N THR A 267 -12.04 4.87 3.63
CA THR A 267 -11.43 3.82 4.45
C THR A 267 -11.85 2.44 3.96
N LEU A 268 -13.11 2.25 3.58
CA LEU A 268 -13.59 1.01 2.98
C LEU A 268 -12.86 0.71 1.66
N LEU A 269 -12.72 1.70 0.78
CA LEU A 269 -11.95 1.56 -0.47
C LEU A 269 -10.47 1.25 -0.20
N PHE A 270 -9.89 1.85 0.84
CA PHE A 270 -8.53 1.54 1.30
C PHE A 270 -8.41 0.08 1.79
N LEU A 271 -9.33 -0.39 2.63
CA LEU A 271 -9.34 -1.78 3.12
C LEU A 271 -9.44 -2.78 1.97
N VAL A 272 -10.35 -2.53 1.02
CA VAL A 272 -10.49 -3.35 -0.21
C VAL A 272 -9.18 -3.34 -0.99
N SER A 273 -8.56 -2.17 -1.18
CA SER A 273 -7.28 -2.04 -1.88
C SER A 273 -6.16 -2.81 -1.18
N MET A 274 -6.08 -2.73 0.15
CA MET A 274 -5.07 -3.43 0.94
C MET A 274 -5.22 -4.95 0.90
N ILE A 275 -6.44 -5.47 0.81
CA ILE A 275 -6.69 -6.92 0.75
C ILE A 275 -6.48 -7.43 -0.69
N CYS A 276 -7.07 -6.76 -1.68
CA CYS A 276 -7.19 -7.25 -3.05
C CYS A 276 -6.01 -6.89 -3.98
N ALA A 277 -5.11 -6.01 -3.58
CA ALA A 277 -4.04 -5.58 -4.49
C ALA A 277 -3.10 -6.72 -4.93
N PRO A 278 -2.75 -6.80 -6.23
CA PRO A 278 -2.07 -7.97 -6.80
C PRO A 278 -0.61 -8.13 -6.37
N LYS A 279 0.14 -7.03 -6.17
CA LYS A 279 1.55 -7.08 -5.78
C LYS A 279 1.77 -6.90 -4.27
N ARG A 280 1.02 -5.99 -3.66
CA ARG A 280 1.20 -5.58 -2.26
C ARG A 280 0.06 -6.04 -1.33
N GLY A 281 -0.99 -6.64 -1.88
CA GLY A 281 -2.14 -7.05 -1.09
C GLY A 281 -1.85 -8.23 -0.20
N LEU A 282 -2.51 -8.25 0.96
CA LEU A 282 -2.36 -9.32 1.95
C LEU A 282 -2.78 -10.68 1.37
N ALA A 283 -3.84 -10.72 0.56
CA ALA A 283 -4.31 -11.95 -0.07
C ALA A 283 -3.30 -12.48 -1.09
N ALA A 284 -2.77 -11.61 -1.97
CA ALA A 284 -1.76 -12.01 -2.95
C ALA A 284 -0.48 -12.52 -2.28
N LYS A 285 -0.02 -11.85 -1.21
CA LYS A 285 1.12 -12.30 -0.40
C LYS A 285 0.84 -13.65 0.25
N ALA A 286 -0.33 -13.84 0.86
CA ALA A 286 -0.72 -15.11 1.46
C ALA A 286 -0.77 -16.25 0.43
N ILE A 287 -1.36 -16.01 -0.74
CA ILE A 287 -1.43 -16.99 -1.84
C ILE A 287 -0.02 -17.33 -2.35
N ARG A 288 0.86 -16.34 -2.55
CA ARG A 288 2.25 -16.57 -2.97
C ARG A 288 3.00 -17.42 -1.94
N LEU A 289 2.86 -17.11 -0.65
CA LEU A 289 3.47 -17.87 0.43
C LEU A 289 2.91 -19.30 0.54
N MET A 290 1.60 -19.49 0.36
CA MET A 290 0.98 -20.82 0.35
C MET A 290 1.46 -21.66 -0.83
N ARG A 291 1.52 -21.08 -2.04
CA ARG A 291 2.06 -21.75 -3.24
C ARG A 291 3.53 -22.10 -3.08
N LEU A 292 4.34 -21.19 -2.53
CA LEU A 292 5.75 -21.43 -2.23
C LEU A 292 5.89 -22.57 -1.21
N ARG A 293 5.17 -22.52 -0.08
CA ARG A 293 5.17 -23.58 0.94
C ARG A 293 4.81 -24.94 0.35
N ARG A 294 3.78 -25.02 -0.51
CA ARG A 294 3.37 -26.27 -1.17
C ARG A 294 4.43 -26.80 -2.14
N ARG A 295 5.03 -25.91 -2.94
CA ARG A 295 6.12 -26.28 -3.85
C ARG A 295 7.33 -26.79 -3.09
N THR A 296 7.78 -26.04 -2.07
CA THR A 296 8.91 -26.42 -1.22
C THR A 296 8.64 -27.71 -0.47
N SER A 297 7.43 -27.93 0.08
CA SER A 297 7.11 -29.19 0.75
C SER A 297 7.17 -30.38 -0.20
N ARG A 298 6.68 -30.22 -1.45
CA ARG A 298 6.77 -31.27 -2.48
C ARG A 298 8.22 -31.62 -2.83
N GLU A 299 9.04 -30.61 -3.08
CA GLU A 299 10.47 -30.79 -3.39
C GLU A 299 11.21 -31.44 -2.21
N GLN A 300 10.98 -30.99 -0.97
CA GLN A 300 11.63 -31.54 0.23
C GLN A 300 11.23 -32.99 0.53
N VAL A 301 9.97 -33.36 0.29
CA VAL A 301 9.50 -34.76 0.41
C VAL A 301 10.15 -35.64 -0.65
N LEU A 302 10.15 -35.20 -1.92
CA LEU A 302 10.79 -35.95 -3.01
C LEU A 302 12.30 -36.16 -2.74
N LEU A 303 12.99 -35.11 -2.29
CA LEU A 303 14.39 -35.17 -1.88
C LEU A 303 14.62 -36.16 -0.73
N ALA A 304 13.75 -36.16 0.28
CA ALA A 304 13.88 -37.07 1.41
C ALA A 304 13.72 -38.54 0.99
N ILE A 305 12.79 -38.82 0.09
CA ILE A 305 12.57 -40.16 -0.48
C ILE A 305 13.77 -40.57 -1.35
N TYR A 306 14.25 -39.67 -2.22
CA TYR A 306 15.41 -39.90 -3.07
C TYR A 306 16.70 -40.16 -2.27
N GLU A 307 16.94 -39.43 -1.18
CA GLU A 307 18.08 -39.69 -0.29
C GLU A 307 17.98 -41.04 0.45
N GLN A 308 16.78 -41.60 0.63
CA GLN A 308 16.64 -42.97 1.15
C GLN A 308 16.94 -43.99 0.06
N TYR A 309 16.52 -43.72 -1.17
CA TYR A 309 16.88 -44.52 -2.34
C TYR A 309 18.40 -44.60 -2.53
N GLU A 310 19.15 -43.50 -2.42
CA GLU A 310 20.61 -43.52 -2.49
C GLU A 310 21.26 -44.36 -1.38
N LYS A 311 20.61 -44.48 -0.22
CA LYS A 311 21.05 -45.34 0.89
C LYS A 311 20.64 -46.81 0.72
N LYS A 312 20.09 -47.20 -0.43
CA LYS A 312 19.55 -48.53 -0.76
C LYS A 312 18.26 -48.90 -0.01
N ASN A 313 17.56 -47.93 0.57
CA ASN A 313 16.24 -48.15 1.15
C ASN A 313 15.17 -47.84 0.12
N LEU A 314 14.54 -48.88 -0.43
CA LEU A 314 13.50 -48.75 -1.46
C LEU A 314 12.13 -48.33 -0.90
N CYS A 315 11.87 -48.61 0.38
CA CYS A 315 10.60 -48.33 1.04
C CYS A 315 10.74 -47.19 2.05
N VAL A 316 9.82 -46.24 2.00
CA VAL A 316 9.84 -45.02 2.83
C VAL A 316 8.55 -44.87 3.62
N THR A 317 8.67 -44.77 4.94
CA THR A 317 7.53 -44.49 5.84
C THR A 317 7.35 -42.98 6.05
N VAL A 318 6.10 -42.52 6.18
CA VAL A 318 5.73 -41.10 6.39
C VAL A 318 6.46 -40.47 7.59
N GLU A 319 6.68 -41.23 8.67
CA GLU A 319 7.38 -40.73 9.86
C GLU A 319 8.86 -40.42 9.62
N SER A 320 9.52 -41.21 8.77
CA SER A 320 10.95 -41.05 8.45
C SER A 320 11.19 -39.75 7.67
N VAL A 321 10.30 -39.43 6.74
CA VAL A 321 10.30 -38.17 5.96
C VAL A 321 10.02 -36.98 6.87
N ARG A 322 9.04 -37.11 7.76
CA ARG A 322 8.64 -36.04 8.71
C ARG A 322 9.77 -35.66 9.65
N LYS A 323 10.43 -36.66 10.27
CA LYS A 323 11.54 -36.44 11.21
C LYS A 323 12.73 -35.76 10.54
N LYS A 324 13.06 -36.14 9.31
CA LYS A 324 14.23 -35.62 8.58
C LYS A 324 14.05 -34.20 8.04
N ARG A 325 12.84 -33.84 7.58
CA ARG A 325 12.57 -32.52 6.98
C ARG A 325 11.76 -31.55 7.86
N ARG A 326 11.38 -31.97 9.07
CA ARG A 326 10.59 -31.16 10.04
C ARG A 326 9.32 -30.55 9.43
N LEU A 327 8.63 -31.31 8.58
CA LEU A 327 7.42 -30.86 7.89
C LEU A 327 6.16 -31.04 8.77
N SER A 328 5.19 -30.14 8.61
CA SER A 328 3.85 -30.30 9.21
C SER A 328 3.13 -31.53 8.62
N PRO A 329 2.36 -32.30 9.41
CA PRO A 329 1.72 -33.54 8.95
C PRO A 329 0.78 -33.32 7.76
N SER A 330 0.00 -32.24 7.76
CA SER A 330 -0.96 -31.94 6.70
C SER A 330 -0.29 -31.57 5.36
N LEU A 331 0.86 -30.88 5.42
CA LEU A 331 1.64 -30.54 4.23
C LEU A 331 2.37 -31.76 3.66
N CYS A 332 2.88 -32.64 4.52
CA CYS A 332 3.53 -33.89 4.11
C CYS A 332 2.55 -34.82 3.36
N LEU A 333 1.36 -35.02 3.92
CA LEU A 333 0.33 -35.86 3.28
C LEU A 333 -0.13 -35.28 1.93
N LYS A 334 -0.35 -33.96 1.85
CA LYS A 334 -0.68 -33.30 0.58
C LYS A 334 0.44 -33.45 -0.45
N ALA A 335 1.69 -33.30 -0.04
CA ALA A 335 2.84 -33.47 -0.92
C ALA A 335 2.99 -34.92 -1.44
N LEU A 336 2.74 -35.92 -0.58
CA LEU A 336 2.74 -37.34 -0.99
C LEU A 336 1.63 -37.61 -2.01
N ASN A 337 0.40 -37.15 -1.74
CA ASN A 337 -0.71 -37.29 -2.69
C ASN A 337 -0.42 -36.60 -4.04
N ASP A 338 0.16 -35.39 -4.00
CA ASP A 338 0.57 -34.65 -5.22
C ASP A 338 1.63 -35.45 -6.02
N LEU A 339 2.59 -36.09 -5.34
CA LEU A 339 3.65 -36.89 -5.98
C LEU A 339 3.15 -38.24 -6.52
N GLU A 340 2.17 -38.86 -5.85
CA GLU A 340 1.49 -40.07 -6.31
C GLU A 340 0.69 -39.79 -7.59
N GLN A 341 -0.07 -38.69 -7.64
CA GLN A 341 -0.78 -38.25 -8.86
C GLN A 341 0.17 -37.99 -10.03
N GLU A 342 1.37 -37.45 -9.76
CA GLU A 342 2.41 -37.24 -10.78
C GLU A 342 3.13 -38.54 -11.21
N ARG A 343 2.78 -39.70 -10.61
CA ARG A 343 3.43 -41.02 -10.76
C ARG A 343 4.92 -41.02 -10.38
N CYS A 344 5.32 -40.19 -9.43
CA CYS A 344 6.70 -40.15 -8.92
C CYS A 344 6.90 -41.14 -7.76
N ILE A 345 5.83 -41.50 -7.07
CA ILE A 345 5.83 -42.48 -5.98
C ILE A 345 4.61 -43.40 -6.13
N GLU A 346 4.74 -44.62 -5.67
CA GLU A 346 3.67 -45.63 -5.61
C GLU A 346 3.50 -46.13 -4.18
N ARG A 347 2.26 -46.48 -3.84
CA ARG A 347 1.90 -46.97 -2.52
C ARG A 347 1.85 -48.50 -2.55
N ILE A 348 2.74 -49.14 -1.80
CA ILE A 348 2.77 -50.61 -1.67
C ILE A 348 1.79 -51.07 -0.58
N GLU A 349 1.89 -50.46 0.61
CA GLU A 349 1.06 -50.79 1.79
C GLU A 349 0.64 -49.52 2.54
N ASN A 350 -0.21 -49.66 3.56
CA ASN A 350 -0.69 -48.54 4.36
C ASN A 350 0.46 -47.76 5.03
N GLY A 351 0.82 -46.61 4.45
CA GLY A 351 1.84 -45.70 4.98
C GLY A 351 3.27 -45.97 4.48
N VAL A 352 3.46 -46.94 3.57
CA VAL A 352 4.74 -47.27 2.94
C VAL A 352 4.71 -46.89 1.47
N TRP A 353 5.68 -46.07 1.07
CA TRP A 353 5.80 -45.51 -0.27
C TRP A 353 7.09 -45.97 -0.94
N GLN A 354 7.04 -46.26 -2.23
CA GLN A 354 8.18 -46.59 -3.07
C GLN A 354 8.34 -45.53 -4.16
N ILE A 355 9.60 -45.22 -4.50
CA ILE A 355 9.92 -44.28 -5.58
C ILE A 355 9.83 -44.99 -6.94
N THR A 356 9.18 -44.37 -7.93
CA THR A 356 9.10 -44.91 -9.29
C THR A 356 10.32 -44.49 -10.12
N SER A 357 10.51 -45.07 -11.30
CA SER A 357 11.55 -44.65 -12.26
C SER A 357 11.49 -43.15 -12.58
N LYS A 358 10.28 -42.63 -12.79
CA LYS A 358 10.02 -41.19 -13.01
C LYS A 358 10.35 -40.34 -11.77
N GLY A 359 10.07 -40.85 -10.58
CA GLY A 359 10.44 -40.22 -9.32
C GLY A 359 11.95 -40.14 -9.11
N ILE A 360 12.70 -41.18 -9.51
CA ILE A 360 14.17 -41.22 -9.42
C ILE A 360 14.79 -40.14 -10.31
N GLU A 361 14.35 -40.01 -11.56
CA GLU A 361 14.86 -38.98 -12.48
C GLU A 361 14.58 -37.56 -11.94
N LYS A 362 13.34 -37.30 -11.52
CA LYS A 362 12.95 -36.00 -10.95
C LYS A 362 13.65 -35.71 -9.62
N GLY A 363 13.83 -36.73 -8.79
CA GLY A 363 14.56 -36.68 -7.52
C GLY A 363 16.04 -36.37 -7.73
N TYR A 364 16.67 -37.01 -8.72
CA TYR A 364 18.06 -36.75 -9.13
C TYR A 364 18.26 -35.29 -9.51
N HIS A 365 17.43 -34.74 -10.40
CA HIS A 365 17.54 -33.33 -10.80
C HIS A 365 17.34 -32.37 -9.62
N THR A 366 16.38 -32.67 -8.74
CA THR A 366 16.12 -31.87 -7.55
C THR A 366 17.30 -31.93 -6.56
N ALA A 367 17.86 -33.11 -6.33
CA ALA A 367 19.01 -33.33 -5.44
C ALA A 367 20.27 -32.68 -5.98
N LEU A 368 20.51 -32.81 -7.29
CA LEU A 368 21.63 -32.17 -7.98
C LEU A 368 21.57 -30.64 -7.80
N LYS A 369 20.40 -30.05 -8.10
CA LYS A 369 20.16 -28.62 -7.96
C LYS A 369 20.43 -28.12 -6.53
N GLN A 370 19.93 -28.83 -5.51
CA GLN A 370 20.17 -28.47 -4.11
C GLN A 370 21.66 -28.57 -3.75
N ARG A 371 22.32 -29.68 -4.09
CA ARG A 371 23.73 -29.89 -3.73
C ARG A 371 24.66 -28.93 -4.46
N MET A 372 24.37 -28.59 -5.73
CA MET A 372 25.08 -27.54 -6.47
C MET A 372 24.97 -26.19 -5.76
N TYR A 373 23.78 -25.85 -5.27
CA TYR A 373 23.57 -24.62 -4.52
C TYR A 373 24.34 -24.61 -3.19
N GLU A 374 24.36 -25.71 -2.45
CA GLU A 374 25.16 -25.83 -1.22
C GLU A 374 26.66 -25.65 -1.48
N VAL A 375 27.20 -26.24 -2.55
CA VAL A 375 28.61 -26.10 -2.94
C VAL A 375 28.91 -24.68 -3.42
N TYR A 376 27.99 -24.06 -4.16
CA TYR A 376 28.08 -22.65 -4.55
C TYR A 376 28.18 -21.74 -3.32
N LEU A 377 27.32 -21.93 -2.31
CA LEU A 377 27.37 -21.15 -1.07
C LEU A 377 28.68 -21.35 -0.30
N MET A 378 29.28 -22.56 -0.34
CA MET A 378 30.59 -22.81 0.26
C MET A 378 31.73 -22.03 -0.42
N HIS A 379 31.57 -21.68 -1.70
CA HIS A 379 32.58 -21.01 -2.52
C HIS A 379 32.08 -19.67 -3.08
N GLU A 380 31.13 -19.02 -2.38
CA GLU A 380 30.44 -17.82 -2.88
C GLU A 380 31.43 -16.68 -3.19
N MET A 381 32.46 -16.52 -2.35
CA MET A 381 33.52 -15.52 -2.55
C MET A 381 34.37 -15.77 -3.81
N GLU A 382 34.55 -17.02 -4.21
CA GLU A 382 35.28 -17.39 -5.43
C GLU A 382 34.40 -17.31 -6.69
N LEU A 383 33.08 -17.36 -6.50
CA LEU A 383 32.06 -17.42 -7.56
C LEU A 383 31.17 -16.16 -7.60
N ALA A 384 31.62 -15.06 -6.98
CA ALA A 384 30.83 -13.86 -6.66
C ALA A 384 30.23 -13.09 -7.87
N ASN A 385 30.64 -13.40 -9.10
CA ASN A 385 30.16 -12.73 -10.33
C ASN A 385 28.78 -13.23 -10.82
N ILE A 386 28.03 -13.95 -10.00
CA ILE A 386 26.74 -14.55 -10.38
C ILE A 386 25.62 -13.83 -9.63
N GLU A 387 24.84 -13.01 -10.34
CA GLU A 387 23.54 -12.55 -9.88
C GLU A 387 22.56 -13.73 -9.85
N SER A 388 22.66 -14.57 -8.83
CA SER A 388 21.66 -15.60 -8.57
C SER A 388 20.54 -14.95 -7.76
N ASP A 389 19.35 -14.87 -8.36
CA ASP A 389 18.13 -14.44 -7.66
C ASP A 389 17.95 -15.36 -6.43
N GLN A 390 18.03 -14.79 -5.21
CA GLN A 390 18.12 -15.54 -3.94
C GLN A 390 16.99 -16.57 -3.76
N ASP A 391 15.87 -16.37 -4.46
CA ASP A 391 14.67 -17.20 -4.36
C ASP A 391 14.69 -18.45 -5.27
N CYS A 392 15.55 -18.54 -6.31
CA CYS A 392 15.54 -19.66 -7.25
C CYS A 392 16.88 -19.84 -7.99
N PHE A 393 17.89 -20.41 -7.33
CA PHE A 393 19.10 -20.92 -8.00
C PHE A 393 18.69 -21.87 -9.12
N ASP A 394 19.14 -21.64 -10.36
CA ASP A 394 18.81 -22.54 -11.48
C ASP A 394 20.08 -22.92 -12.24
N PRO A 395 20.56 -24.17 -12.12
CA PRO A 395 21.85 -24.56 -12.67
C PRO A 395 21.90 -24.44 -14.20
N ASP A 396 20.74 -24.46 -14.87
CA ASP A 396 20.65 -24.33 -16.32
C ASP A 396 20.83 -22.90 -16.85
N ARG A 397 20.68 -21.89 -16.00
CA ARG A 397 20.93 -20.48 -16.34
C ARG A 397 22.38 -20.06 -16.13
N LEU A 398 23.18 -20.89 -15.45
CA LEU A 398 24.58 -20.59 -15.17
C LEU A 398 25.44 -20.69 -16.43
N PRO A 399 26.47 -19.83 -16.57
CA PRO A 399 27.52 -19.99 -17.58
C PRO A 399 28.10 -21.41 -17.56
N ARG A 400 28.48 -21.92 -18.75
CA ARG A 400 28.97 -23.30 -18.89
C ARG A 400 30.19 -23.57 -18.01
N GLU A 401 31.14 -22.64 -17.97
CA GLU A 401 32.36 -22.73 -17.16
C GLU A 401 32.06 -22.89 -15.67
N THR A 402 31.16 -22.05 -15.12
CA THR A 402 30.76 -22.14 -13.72
C THR A 402 30.04 -23.44 -13.41
N ARG A 403 29.18 -23.90 -14.32
CA ARG A 403 28.44 -25.15 -14.17
C ARG A 403 29.39 -26.34 -14.11
N GLU A 404 30.35 -26.42 -15.04
CA GLU A 404 31.38 -27.45 -15.06
C GLU A 404 32.24 -27.41 -13.80
N ARG A 405 32.58 -26.22 -13.31
CA ARG A 405 33.30 -26.05 -12.05
C ARG A 405 32.50 -26.59 -10.86
N LEU A 406 31.22 -26.25 -10.73
CA LEU A 406 30.34 -26.79 -9.69
C LEU A 406 30.20 -28.31 -9.78
N TYR A 407 30.12 -28.89 -10.98
CA TYR A 407 30.14 -30.35 -11.17
C TYR A 407 31.45 -30.98 -10.70
N SER A 408 32.60 -30.35 -10.99
CA SER A 408 33.90 -30.83 -10.54
C SER A 408 34.01 -30.80 -9.00
N LEU A 409 33.53 -29.72 -8.37
CA LEU A 409 33.50 -29.57 -6.91
C LEU A 409 32.55 -30.60 -6.27
N LEU A 410 31.37 -30.84 -6.86
CA LEU A 410 30.45 -31.87 -6.38
C LEU A 410 31.07 -33.27 -6.38
N LYS A 411 31.85 -33.61 -7.42
CA LYS A 411 32.60 -34.87 -7.48
C LYS A 411 33.68 -34.92 -6.41
N LEU A 412 34.43 -33.83 -6.23
CA LEU A 412 35.50 -33.72 -5.23
C LEU A 412 34.98 -33.92 -3.80
N TYR A 413 33.84 -33.33 -3.47
CA TYR A 413 33.20 -33.50 -2.16
C TYR A 413 32.40 -34.81 -2.00
N GLY A 414 32.40 -35.69 -3.01
CA GLY A 414 31.61 -36.93 -2.97
C GLY A 414 30.10 -36.70 -2.83
N ARG A 415 29.60 -35.54 -3.28
CA ARG A 415 28.20 -35.13 -3.16
C ARG A 415 27.40 -35.35 -4.45
N MET A 416 27.98 -35.99 -5.48
CA MET A 416 27.27 -36.22 -6.73
C MET A 416 26.10 -37.20 -6.52
N PRO A 417 24.86 -36.86 -6.96
CA PRO A 417 23.73 -37.77 -6.81
C PRO A 417 23.85 -39.01 -7.73
N GLU A 418 23.31 -40.15 -7.30
CA GLU A 418 23.37 -41.42 -8.05
C GLU A 418 22.12 -41.68 -8.91
N LEU A 419 22.28 -41.76 -10.24
CA LEU A 419 21.20 -42.19 -11.13
C LEU A 419 21.38 -43.67 -11.51
N ARG A 420 20.90 -44.59 -10.68
CA ARG A 420 20.80 -46.01 -11.05
C ARG A 420 19.51 -46.22 -11.83
N LYS A 421 19.61 -46.65 -13.09
CA LYS A 421 18.42 -47.10 -13.83
C LYS A 421 17.88 -48.35 -13.15
N VAL A 422 16.62 -48.32 -12.74
CA VAL A 422 15.90 -49.53 -12.32
C VAL A 422 15.78 -50.40 -13.57
N SER A 423 16.61 -51.43 -13.67
CA SER A 423 16.43 -52.49 -14.66
C SER A 423 15.13 -53.23 -14.33
N HIS A 424 14.21 -53.30 -15.29
CA HIS A 424 12.93 -54.03 -15.21
C HIS A 424 13.07 -55.51 -14.80
N ASP A 425 14.29 -56.05 -14.74
CA ASP A 425 14.56 -57.44 -14.38
C ASP A 425 14.51 -57.73 -12.86
N ALA A 426 14.45 -56.70 -11.99
CA ALA A 426 14.35 -56.91 -10.55
C ALA A 426 12.93 -57.20 -10.03
N GLU A 427 11.89 -56.93 -10.83
CA GLU A 427 10.47 -57.14 -10.44
C GLU A 427 10.06 -58.61 -10.35
N LYS A 428 10.85 -59.56 -10.87
CA LYS A 428 10.57 -61.00 -10.77
C LYS A 428 11.53 -61.79 -9.88
N GLY A 429 12.66 -61.20 -9.46
CA GLY A 429 13.75 -61.94 -8.83
C GLY A 429 13.79 -61.91 -7.29
N GLN A 430 13.12 -60.95 -6.64
CA GLN A 430 13.23 -60.77 -5.17
C GLN A 430 11.97 -61.12 -4.37
N ILE A 431 10.84 -61.42 -5.01
CA ILE A 431 9.62 -61.89 -4.31
C ILE A 431 9.67 -63.42 -4.06
N ALA A 432 10.63 -64.13 -4.67
CA ALA A 432 10.72 -65.59 -4.57
C ALA A 432 11.71 -66.13 -3.51
N ASN A 433 12.45 -65.28 -2.79
CA ASN A 433 13.48 -65.72 -1.84
C ASN A 433 13.33 -65.21 -0.40
N GLU A 434 12.21 -64.58 -0.06
CA GLU A 434 11.82 -64.33 1.34
C GLU A 434 10.32 -64.64 1.51
N PHE A 435 9.99 -65.94 1.48
CA PHE A 435 8.86 -66.54 2.15
C PHE A 435 9.28 -67.88 2.76
#